data_AF-A0A2E0ZKK1-F1
#
_entry.id   AF-A0A2E0ZKK1-F1
#
_cell.length_a   1.000
_cell.length_b   1.000
_cell.length_c   1.000
_cell.angle_alpha   90.00
_cell.angle_beta   90.00
_cell.angle_gamma   90.00
#
_symmetry.space_group_name_H-M   'P 1'
#
loop_
_entity.id
_entity.type
_entity.pdbx_description
1 polymer ?
#
loop_
_entity_poly.entity_id
_entity_poly.type
_entity_poly.pdbx_seq_one_letter_code
_entity_poly.pdbx_strand_id
1 'polypeptide(L)'
;MAAIGLTMILLLFSFLLLFRFCWLRWETLRTRMKQRLVLLLAAHLSLLLLLSYSAWPLLPAGQAQGAAVVERFLSALRDGDNQTALNLIVPAPEEEMAFIRIALSIQGNRPVRWEVTEPNSRHYVFGEVTFDDGQSLDLFVGLEWEWEKARWGITMLEFGRDLATSKARFYLYSTFLPYSWFRNGVIFLSAFCILFTVWQVWRLRKIWANLQERENLLPNQAHNF
;
A
#
# COMPACT_ATOMS: atom_id res chain seq x y z
N MET A 1 0.77 11.01 -5.05
CA MET A 1 -0.33 10.04 -4.79
C MET A 1 -1.36 9.96 -5.92
N ALA A 2 -1.70 11.07 -6.59
CA ALA A 2 -2.69 11.09 -7.69
C ALA A 2 -2.46 10.04 -8.81
N ALA A 3 -1.21 9.76 -9.17
CA ALA A 3 -0.89 8.80 -10.24
C ALA A 3 -1.22 7.33 -9.91
N ILE A 4 -1.04 6.90 -8.65
CA ILE A 4 -1.35 5.52 -8.23
C ILE A 4 -2.87 5.33 -8.18
N GLY A 5 -3.59 6.29 -7.60
CA GLY A 5 -5.06 6.28 -7.58
C GLY A 5 -5.67 6.22 -8.97
N LEU A 6 -5.19 7.06 -9.90
CA LEU A 6 -5.64 7.03 -11.29
C LEU A 6 -5.34 5.68 -11.98
N THR A 7 -4.15 5.10 -11.74
CA THR A 7 -3.78 3.79 -12.31
C THR A 7 -4.68 2.67 -11.80
N MET A 8 -5.01 2.66 -10.50
CA MET A 8 -5.94 1.68 -9.92
C MET A 8 -7.34 1.82 -10.50
N ILE A 9 -7.84 3.05 -10.67
CA ILE A 9 -9.16 3.31 -11.27
C ILE A 9 -9.20 2.79 -12.71
N LEU A 10 -8.17 3.07 -13.50
CA LEU A 10 -8.09 2.61 -14.90
C LEU A 10 -8.01 1.08 -15.00
N LEU A 11 -7.26 0.42 -14.11
CA LEU A 11 -7.17 -1.04 -14.06
C LEU A 11 -8.48 -1.69 -13.61
N LEU A 12 -9.16 -1.11 -12.63
CA LEU A 12 -10.46 -1.60 -12.19
C LEU A 12 -11.48 -1.47 -13.32
N PHE A 13 -11.48 -0.32 -14.00
CA PHE A 13 -12.36 -0.08 -15.14
C PHE A 13 -12.09 -1.05 -16.30
N SER A 14 -10.81 -1.28 -16.65
CA SER A 14 -10.46 -2.24 -17.70
C SER A 14 -10.86 -3.68 -17.34
N PHE A 15 -10.66 -4.08 -16.07
CA PHE A 15 -11.09 -5.37 -15.55
C PHE A 15 -12.61 -5.54 -15.67
N LEU A 16 -13.40 -4.53 -15.27
CA LEU A 16 -14.86 -4.56 -15.37
C LEU A 16 -15.35 -4.66 -16.83
N LEU A 17 -14.70 -3.96 -17.76
CA LEU A 17 -15.01 -4.06 -19.19
C LEU A 17 -14.72 -5.45 -19.74
N LEU A 18 -13.58 -6.03 -19.39
CA LEU A 18 -13.20 -7.39 -19.77
C LEU A 18 -14.15 -8.43 -19.18
N PHE A 19 -14.48 -8.28 -17.91
CA PHE A 19 -15.42 -9.17 -17.22
C PHE A 19 -16.80 -9.11 -17.89
N ARG A 20 -17.32 -7.90 -18.15
CA ARG A 20 -18.60 -7.70 -18.85
C ARG A 20 -18.58 -8.28 -20.27
N PHE A 21 -17.50 -8.10 -21.02
CA PHE A 21 -17.34 -8.70 -22.34
C PHE A 21 -17.36 -10.23 -22.26
N CYS A 22 -16.60 -10.81 -21.33
CA CYS A 22 -16.57 -12.25 -21.11
C CYS A 22 -17.96 -12.77 -20.75
N TRP A 23 -18.68 -12.10 -19.86
CA TRP A 23 -20.04 -12.44 -19.46
C TRP A 23 -21.00 -12.46 -20.66
N LEU A 24 -21.05 -11.37 -21.44
CA LEU A 24 -21.97 -11.23 -22.56
C LEU A 24 -21.67 -12.16 -23.74
N ARG A 25 -20.41 -12.57 -23.91
CA ARG A 25 -19.97 -13.35 -25.08
C ARG A 25 -19.54 -14.76 -24.73
N TRP A 26 -19.69 -15.19 -23.48
CA TRP A 26 -19.16 -16.46 -22.99
C TRP A 26 -19.59 -17.63 -23.88
N GLU A 27 -20.88 -17.77 -24.15
CA GLU A 27 -21.40 -18.91 -24.91
C GLU A 27 -20.91 -18.95 -26.36
N THR A 28 -20.69 -17.78 -26.98
CA THR A 28 -20.24 -17.64 -28.37
C THR A 28 -18.74 -17.84 -28.59
N LEU A 29 -17.94 -17.88 -27.51
CA LEU A 29 -16.49 -17.98 -27.60
C LEU A 29 -16.02 -19.43 -27.76
N ARG A 30 -15.10 -19.67 -28.71
CA ARG A 30 -14.39 -20.95 -28.82
C ARG A 30 -13.60 -21.24 -27.53
N THR A 31 -13.47 -22.51 -27.17
CA THR A 31 -12.82 -22.97 -25.93
C THR A 31 -11.41 -22.40 -25.73
N ARG A 32 -10.60 -22.32 -26.80
CA ARG A 32 -9.25 -21.71 -26.75
C ARG A 32 -9.27 -20.20 -26.45
N MET A 33 -10.32 -19.47 -26.86
CA MET A 33 -10.48 -18.05 -26.56
C MET A 33 -10.94 -17.85 -25.12
N LYS A 34 -11.84 -18.72 -24.61
CA LYS A 34 -12.25 -18.73 -23.19
C LYS A 34 -11.05 -18.89 -22.27
N GLN A 35 -10.18 -19.87 -22.52
CA GLN A 35 -8.97 -20.10 -21.72
C GLN A 35 -8.05 -18.86 -21.68
N ARG A 36 -7.84 -18.20 -22.83
CA ARG A 36 -7.02 -16.97 -22.89
C ARG A 36 -7.64 -15.81 -22.12
N LEU A 37 -8.96 -15.64 -22.20
CA LEU A 37 -9.68 -14.59 -21.48
C LEU A 37 -9.67 -14.83 -19.97
N VAL A 38 -9.83 -16.07 -19.53
CA VAL A 38 -9.70 -16.45 -18.11
C VAL A 38 -8.30 -16.15 -17.59
N LEU A 39 -7.26 -16.54 -18.32
CA LEU A 39 -5.87 -16.22 -17.95
C LEU A 39 -5.63 -14.72 -17.86
N LEU A 40 -6.20 -13.95 -18.80
CA LEU A 40 -6.06 -12.50 -18.82
C LEU A 40 -6.82 -11.83 -17.66
N LEU A 41 -8.03 -12.30 -17.33
CA LEU A 41 -8.78 -11.85 -16.15
C LEU A 41 -8.03 -12.17 -14.85
N ALA A 42 -7.49 -13.38 -14.73
CA ALA A 42 -6.69 -13.79 -13.58
C ALA A 42 -5.44 -12.90 -13.42
N ALA A 43 -4.72 -12.63 -14.52
CA ALA A 43 -3.56 -11.75 -14.49
C ALA A 43 -3.92 -10.31 -14.05
N HIS A 44 -5.05 -9.77 -14.51
CA HIS A 44 -5.52 -8.44 -14.06
C HIS A 44 -5.89 -8.42 -12.58
N LEU A 45 -6.60 -9.45 -12.12
CA LEU A 45 -6.99 -9.53 -10.72
C LEU A 45 -5.74 -9.61 -9.83
N SER A 46 -4.76 -10.45 -10.19
CA SER A 46 -3.48 -10.53 -9.49
C SER A 46 -2.75 -9.19 -9.46
N LEU A 47 -2.75 -8.45 -10.56
CA LEU A 47 -2.13 -7.12 -10.62
C LEU A 47 -2.86 -6.10 -9.75
N LEU A 48 -4.20 -6.10 -9.77
CA LEU A 48 -5.02 -5.25 -8.91
C LEU A 48 -4.77 -5.55 -7.43
N LEU A 49 -4.64 -6.82 -7.07
CA LEU A 49 -4.30 -7.25 -5.72
C LEU A 49 -2.90 -6.80 -5.33
N LEU A 50 -1.90 -6.95 -6.20
CA LEU A 50 -0.53 -6.49 -5.96
C LEU A 50 -0.46 -4.97 -5.76
N LEU A 51 -1.16 -4.20 -6.59
CA LEU A 51 -1.24 -2.74 -6.46
C LEU A 51 -1.93 -2.33 -5.16
N SER A 52 -3.08 -2.94 -4.86
CA SER A 52 -3.83 -2.67 -3.63
C SER A 52 -3.00 -3.00 -2.41
N TYR A 53 -2.29 -4.12 -2.42
CA TYR A 53 -1.36 -4.50 -1.37
C TYR A 53 -0.24 -3.47 -1.21
N SER A 54 0.42 -3.07 -2.30
CA SER A 54 1.51 -2.08 -2.29
C SER A 54 1.10 -0.69 -1.79
N ALA A 55 -0.14 -0.29 -2.10
CA ALA A 55 -0.69 1.00 -1.74
C ALA A 55 -1.42 0.98 -0.39
N TRP A 56 -1.64 -0.19 0.21
CA TRP A 56 -2.40 -0.36 1.45
C TRP A 56 -1.99 0.61 2.57
N PRO A 57 -0.68 0.82 2.85
CA PRO A 57 -0.26 1.73 3.92
C PRO A 57 -0.58 3.20 3.63
N LEU A 58 -0.87 3.55 2.36
CA LEU A 58 -1.20 4.90 1.92
C LEU A 58 -2.72 5.14 1.85
N LEU A 59 -3.54 4.10 1.99
CA LEU A 59 -4.99 4.25 2.04
C LEU A 59 -5.43 4.79 3.41
N PRO A 60 -6.57 5.50 3.50
CA PRO A 60 -7.05 6.06 4.77
C PRO A 60 -7.15 5.02 5.89
N ALA A 61 -7.61 3.80 5.57
CA ALA A 61 -7.66 2.70 6.53
C ALA A 61 -6.27 2.27 7.02
N GLY A 62 -5.28 2.24 6.12
CA GLY A 62 -3.88 1.98 6.48
C GLY A 62 -3.30 3.10 7.34
N GLN A 63 -3.58 4.36 7.02
CA GLN A 63 -3.14 5.52 7.81
C GLN A 63 -3.78 5.52 9.22
N ALA A 64 -5.08 5.23 9.33
CA ALA A 64 -5.75 5.10 10.63
C ALA A 64 -5.11 3.99 11.51
N GLN A 65 -4.71 2.87 10.91
CA GLN A 65 -3.95 1.84 11.62
C GLN A 65 -2.58 2.33 12.10
N GLY A 66 -1.91 3.19 11.32
CA GLY A 66 -0.65 3.81 11.70
C GLY A 66 -0.78 4.71 12.92
N ALA A 67 -1.79 5.60 12.95
CA ALA A 67 -2.09 6.40 14.14
C ALA A 67 -2.41 5.53 15.36
N ALA A 68 -3.19 4.46 15.18
CA ALA A 68 -3.51 3.53 16.26
C ALA A 68 -2.27 2.82 16.86
N VAL A 69 -1.21 2.62 16.08
CA VAL A 69 0.07 2.10 16.59
C VAL A 69 0.77 3.13 17.47
N VAL A 70 0.75 4.41 17.09
CA VAL A 70 1.30 5.50 17.93
C VAL A 70 0.54 5.62 19.24
N GLU A 71 -0.79 5.62 19.18
CA GLU A 71 -1.68 5.60 20.35
C GLU A 71 -1.38 4.45 21.31
N ARG A 72 -1.22 3.24 20.77
CA ARG A 72 -0.87 2.05 21.56
C ARG A 72 0.52 2.16 22.18
N PHE A 73 1.47 2.72 21.45
CA PHE A 73 2.82 2.94 21.96
C PHE A 73 2.86 3.95 23.11
N LEU A 74 2.19 5.10 22.96
CA LEU A 74 2.08 6.10 24.03
C LEU A 74 1.33 5.55 25.26
N SER A 75 0.30 4.74 25.05
CA SER A 75 -0.40 4.03 26.13
C SER A 75 0.53 3.06 26.86
N ALA A 76 1.31 2.26 26.13
CA ALA A 76 2.28 1.34 26.73
C ALA A 76 3.34 2.09 27.54
N LEU A 77 3.82 3.23 27.04
CA LEU A 77 4.73 4.12 27.77
C LEU A 77 4.14 4.65 29.07
N ARG A 78 2.91 5.17 29.02
CA ARG A 78 2.18 5.67 30.21
C ARG A 78 2.08 4.58 31.28
N ASP A 79 1.70 3.38 30.85
CA ASP A 79 1.43 2.25 31.74
C ASP A 79 2.73 1.56 32.21
N GLY A 80 3.90 1.99 31.70
CA GLY A 80 5.20 1.41 32.00
C GLY A 80 5.44 0.03 31.39
N ASP A 81 4.62 -0.37 30.41
CA ASP A 81 4.76 -1.61 29.66
C ASP A 81 5.80 -1.46 28.54
N ASN A 82 7.07 -1.45 28.96
CA ASN A 82 8.21 -1.28 28.06
C ASN A 82 8.30 -2.41 27.03
N GLN A 83 7.82 -3.63 27.33
CA GLN A 83 7.88 -4.74 26.39
C GLN A 83 6.92 -4.51 25.23
N THR A 84 5.68 -4.07 25.51
CA THR A 84 4.73 -3.71 24.46
C THR A 84 5.23 -2.54 23.64
N ALA A 85 5.78 -1.50 24.27
CA ALA A 85 6.36 -0.35 23.55
C ALA A 85 7.50 -0.78 22.60
N LEU A 86 8.42 -1.62 23.07
CA LEU A 86 9.53 -2.15 22.25
C LEU A 86 9.03 -3.02 21.08
N ASN A 87 7.98 -3.81 21.29
CA ASN A 87 7.43 -4.67 20.23
C ASN A 87 6.80 -3.88 19.06
N LEU A 88 6.45 -2.60 19.29
CA LEU A 88 5.89 -1.70 18.28
C LEU A 88 6.98 -0.94 17.52
N ILE A 89 8.22 -0.97 17.99
CA ILE A 89 9.37 -0.37 17.30
C ILE A 89 9.87 -1.36 16.23
N VAL A 90 10.24 -0.83 15.06
CA VAL A 90 10.87 -1.63 14.01
C VAL A 90 12.25 -2.09 14.50
N PRO A 91 12.63 -3.37 14.34
CA PRO A 91 13.92 -3.86 14.81
C PRO A 91 15.08 -3.02 14.27
N ALA A 92 15.90 -2.52 15.20
CA ALA A 92 17.12 -1.77 14.93
C ALA A 92 18.34 -2.60 15.36
N PRO A 93 19.57 -2.22 14.97
CA PRO A 93 20.80 -2.81 15.52
C PRO A 93 20.76 -2.85 17.06
N GLU A 94 21.36 -3.87 17.69
CA GLU A 94 21.27 -4.06 19.14
C GLU A 94 21.78 -2.85 19.95
N GLU A 95 22.78 -2.14 19.40
CA GLU A 95 23.27 -0.88 19.98
C GLU A 95 22.17 0.17 20.06
N GLU A 96 21.41 0.39 18.98
CA GLU A 96 20.26 1.30 18.95
C GLU A 96 19.15 0.82 19.90
N MET A 97 18.87 -0.49 19.91
CA MET A 97 17.90 -1.10 20.82
C MET A 97 18.27 -0.91 22.30
N ALA A 98 19.56 -0.94 22.65
CA ALA A 98 20.02 -0.67 24.00
C ALA A 98 19.73 0.78 24.41
N PHE A 99 19.99 1.77 23.54
CA PHE A 99 19.64 3.16 23.81
C PHE A 99 18.13 3.36 23.99
N ILE A 100 17.32 2.71 23.14
CA ILE A 100 15.86 2.77 23.23
C ILE A 100 15.39 2.22 24.59
N ARG A 101 15.85 1.03 25.00
CA ARG A 101 15.47 0.42 26.29
C ARG A 101 15.79 1.34 27.47
N ILE A 102 16.98 1.95 27.47
CA ILE A 102 17.38 2.90 28.51
C ILE A 102 16.42 4.09 28.51
N ALA A 103 16.15 4.68 27.35
CA ALA A 103 15.32 5.88 27.25
C ALA A 103 13.85 5.62 27.64
N LEU A 104 13.30 4.44 27.34
CA LEU A 104 11.96 4.00 27.79
C LEU A 104 11.91 3.75 29.30
N SER A 105 13.04 3.46 29.96
CA SER A 105 13.09 3.18 31.41
C SER A 105 13.10 4.43 32.29
N ILE A 106 13.29 5.62 31.72
CA ILE A 106 13.36 6.88 32.47
C ILE A 106 11.95 7.25 32.95
N GLN A 107 11.75 7.30 34.27
CA GLN A 107 10.41 7.52 34.86
C GLN A 107 9.75 8.84 34.43
N GLY A 108 10.51 9.92 34.26
CA GLY A 108 9.98 11.24 33.85
C GLY A 108 9.55 11.36 32.38
N ASN A 109 9.60 10.26 31.62
CA ASN A 109 9.20 10.23 30.21
C ASN A 109 7.82 9.58 30.03
N ARG A 110 6.96 9.58 31.06
CA ARG A 110 5.64 8.96 31.00
C ARG A 110 4.59 9.94 30.48
N PRO A 111 4.04 9.72 29.27
CA PRO A 111 2.98 10.56 28.75
C PRO A 111 1.68 10.30 29.52
N VAL A 112 0.92 11.34 29.86
CA VAL A 112 -0.37 11.23 30.58
C VAL A 112 -1.53 11.55 29.66
N ARG A 113 -1.32 12.45 28.71
CA ARG A 113 -2.29 12.85 27.70
C ARG A 113 -1.59 13.10 26.38
N TRP A 114 -2.28 12.86 25.28
CA TRP A 114 -1.77 13.17 23.95
C TRP A 114 -2.91 13.43 22.97
N GLU A 115 -2.57 14.13 21.91
CA GLU A 115 -3.41 14.32 20.73
C GLU A 115 -2.54 14.09 19.50
N VAL A 116 -2.91 13.12 18.66
CA VAL A 116 -2.14 12.77 17.47
C VAL A 116 -2.94 13.07 16.21
N THR A 117 -2.26 13.49 15.15
CA THR A 117 -2.83 13.68 13.83
C THR A 117 -2.81 12.37 13.04
N GLU A 118 -3.60 12.30 11.98
CA GLU A 118 -3.47 11.23 11.00
C GLU A 118 -2.07 11.25 10.35
N PRO A 119 -1.51 10.08 9.96
CA PRO A 119 -0.23 10.03 9.28
C PRO A 119 -0.30 10.75 7.93
N ASN A 120 0.67 11.60 7.65
CA ASN A 120 0.77 12.25 6.35
C ASN A 120 1.22 11.26 5.25
N SER A 121 1.33 11.73 4.01
CA SER A 121 1.73 10.90 2.86
C SER A 121 3.18 10.37 2.93
N ARG A 122 3.95 10.79 3.93
CA ARG A 122 5.32 10.33 4.21
C ARG A 122 5.38 9.45 5.46
N HIS A 123 4.22 9.00 5.96
CA HIS A 123 4.10 8.14 7.13
C HIS A 123 4.56 8.79 8.44
N TYR A 124 4.46 10.12 8.52
CA TYR A 124 4.72 10.85 9.76
C TYR A 124 3.42 11.17 10.48
N VAL A 125 3.38 10.89 11.78
CA VAL A 125 2.36 11.36 12.71
C VAL A 125 2.93 12.54 13.49
N PHE A 126 2.14 13.59 13.64
CA PHE A 126 2.47 14.74 14.47
C PHE A 126 1.47 14.81 15.62
N GLY A 127 1.78 15.57 16.65
CA GLY A 127 0.84 15.76 17.74
C GLY A 127 1.40 16.61 18.86
N GLU A 128 0.73 16.53 20.00
CA GLU A 128 1.19 17.09 21.26
C GLU A 128 1.03 16.03 22.35
N VAL A 129 2.02 15.94 23.23
CA VAL A 129 2.06 14.98 24.34
C VAL A 129 2.35 15.73 25.63
N THR A 130 1.51 15.51 26.63
CA THR A 130 1.67 16.04 27.99
C THR A 130 2.23 14.95 28.90
N PHE A 131 3.31 15.24 29.61
CA PHE A 131 3.98 14.35 30.55
C PHE A 131 3.49 14.53 31.99
N ASP A 132 3.89 13.63 32.87
CA ASP A 132 3.50 13.62 34.29
C ASP A 132 4.05 14.79 35.10
N ASP A 133 5.14 15.39 34.63
CA ASP A 133 5.69 16.66 35.14
C ASP A 133 4.90 17.90 34.70
N GLY A 134 3.85 17.73 33.90
CA GLY A 134 2.98 18.78 33.38
C GLY A 134 3.51 19.48 32.12
N GLN A 135 4.69 19.12 31.60
CA GLN A 135 5.20 19.67 30.35
C GLN A 135 4.41 19.11 29.16
N SER A 136 4.04 19.98 28.23
CA SER A 136 3.48 19.57 26.93
C SER A 136 4.49 19.85 25.83
N LEU A 137 4.79 18.83 25.03
CA LEU A 137 5.79 18.86 23.98
C LEU A 137 5.16 18.41 22.67
N ASP A 138 5.56 19.06 21.57
CA ASP A 138 5.22 18.61 20.22
C ASP A 138 5.76 17.19 20.01
N LEU A 139 4.94 16.32 19.41
CA LEU A 139 5.26 14.95 19.08
C LEU A 139 5.53 14.82 17.57
N PHE A 140 6.57 14.08 17.23
CA PHE A 140 6.84 13.67 15.87
C PHE A 140 7.20 12.19 15.82
N VAL A 141 6.46 11.41 15.04
CA VAL A 141 6.63 9.96 14.92
C VAL A 141 6.79 9.58 13.47
N GLY A 142 7.88 8.88 13.15
CA GLY A 142 8.06 8.18 11.88
C GLY A 142 7.49 6.77 11.98
N LEU A 143 6.67 6.41 11.00
CA LEU A 143 6.11 5.07 10.86
C LEU A 143 6.64 4.41 9.59
N GLU A 144 6.78 3.10 9.64
CA GLU A 144 7.05 2.26 8.48
C GLU A 144 6.15 1.03 8.49
N TRP A 145 5.77 0.60 7.29
CA TRP A 145 5.04 -0.65 7.12
C TRP A 145 6.01 -1.82 6.96
N GLU A 146 6.09 -2.68 7.98
CA GLU A 146 6.87 -3.92 7.97
C GLU A 146 6.14 -4.97 7.11
N TRP A 147 6.48 -5.06 5.82
CA TRP A 147 5.83 -5.95 4.85
C TRP A 147 5.86 -7.44 5.26
N GLU A 148 6.95 -7.91 5.84
CA GLU A 148 7.11 -9.31 6.26
C GLU A 148 6.15 -9.70 7.39
N LYS A 149 5.83 -8.73 8.26
CA LYS A 149 4.95 -8.91 9.42
C LYS A 149 3.55 -8.35 9.19
N ALA A 150 3.31 -7.73 8.03
CA ALA A 150 2.07 -7.05 7.68
C ALA A 150 1.56 -6.11 8.79
N ARG A 151 2.45 -5.26 9.33
CA ARG A 151 2.12 -4.34 10.42
C ARG A 151 2.83 -2.99 10.27
N TRP A 152 2.27 -1.95 10.89
CA TRP A 152 3.00 -0.73 11.15
C TRP A 152 3.99 -0.90 12.30
N GLY A 153 5.16 -0.29 12.16
CA GLY A 153 6.13 -0.12 13.22
C GLY A 153 6.61 1.32 13.32
N ILE A 154 7.02 1.70 14.52
CA ILE A 154 7.63 3.01 14.81
C ILE A 154 9.10 2.94 14.45
N THR A 155 9.53 3.83 13.57
CA THR A 155 10.91 3.93 13.11
C THR A 155 11.61 5.17 13.63
N MET A 156 10.85 6.15 14.12
CA MET A 156 11.33 7.41 14.68
C MET A 156 10.31 7.94 15.69
N LEU A 157 10.77 8.55 16.78
CA LEU A 157 9.95 9.19 17.80
C LEU A 157 10.73 10.38 18.33
N GLU A 158 10.17 11.58 18.31
CA GLU A 158 10.81 12.80 18.81
C GLU A 158 9.80 13.64 19.61
N PHE A 159 10.29 14.30 20.66
CA PHE A 159 9.50 15.24 21.48
C PHE A 159 10.17 16.63 21.49
N GLY A 160 9.41 17.69 21.19
CA GLY A 160 9.81 19.10 21.30
C GLY A 160 9.80 19.90 19.98
N ARG A 161 9.70 21.24 20.10
CA ARG A 161 9.59 22.20 18.97
C ARG A 161 10.87 22.46 18.20
N ASP A 162 12.02 22.17 18.78
CA ASP A 162 13.30 22.61 18.26
C ASP A 162 14.35 21.52 18.52
N LEU A 163 14.83 20.90 17.43
CA LEU A 163 15.83 19.82 17.42
C LEU A 163 17.10 20.18 18.21
N ALA A 164 17.37 21.48 18.37
CA ALA A 164 18.52 21.99 19.11
C ALA A 164 18.34 22.01 20.64
N THR A 165 17.11 22.08 21.18
CA THR A 165 16.87 22.38 22.61
C THR A 165 16.05 21.33 23.38
N SER A 166 15.52 20.30 22.72
CA SER A 166 14.76 19.24 23.40
C SER A 166 15.64 18.40 24.35
N LYS A 167 15.19 18.25 25.61
CA LYS A 167 15.85 17.47 26.67
C LYS A 167 15.52 15.97 26.64
N ALA A 168 14.43 15.58 25.97
CA ALA A 168 14.03 14.19 25.78
C ALA A 168 14.16 13.82 24.30
N ARG A 169 15.35 13.38 23.89
CA ARG A 169 15.64 12.99 22.51
C ARG A 169 15.62 11.47 22.43
N PHE A 170 14.55 10.94 21.85
CA PHE A 170 14.62 9.64 21.22
C PHE A 170 15.02 9.95 19.76
N TYR A 171 16.10 9.35 19.27
CA TYR A 171 16.39 9.35 17.84
C TYR A 171 16.37 7.89 17.44
N LEU A 172 15.26 7.52 16.83
CA LEU A 172 15.05 6.22 16.24
C LEU A 172 15.27 6.47 14.74
N TYR A 173 16.31 5.86 14.17
CA TYR A 173 16.60 5.92 12.74
C TYR A 173 16.75 4.50 12.21
N SER A 174 15.64 3.77 12.01
CA SER A 174 15.74 2.53 11.24
C SER A 174 15.79 2.87 9.75
N THR A 175 16.98 2.82 9.15
CA THR A 175 17.14 2.99 7.71
C THR A 175 16.74 1.71 6.97
N PHE A 176 15.47 1.59 6.57
CA PHE A 176 15.07 0.65 5.53
C PHE A 176 14.85 1.39 4.20
N LEU A 177 15.69 1.06 3.21
CA LEU A 177 15.48 1.39 1.79
C LEU A 177 15.59 0.09 0.98
N PRO A 178 14.82 -0.12 -0.12
CA PRO A 178 14.14 0.92 -0.86
C PRO A 178 12.69 0.55 -1.29
N TYR A 179 11.70 1.12 -0.61
CA TYR A 179 10.30 1.19 -1.07
C TYR A 179 10.18 1.73 -2.51
N SER A 180 11.16 2.52 -2.97
CA SER A 180 11.21 3.07 -4.33
C SER A 180 11.37 2.01 -5.42
N TRP A 181 12.10 0.91 -5.17
CA TRP A 181 12.29 -0.15 -6.18
C TRP A 181 11.03 -0.98 -6.36
N PHE A 182 10.38 -1.36 -5.25
CA PHE A 182 9.10 -2.07 -5.29
C PHE A 182 8.02 -1.19 -5.94
N ARG A 183 7.90 0.08 -5.54
CA ARG A 183 6.94 1.02 -6.12
C ARG A 183 7.14 1.20 -7.62
N ASN A 184 8.38 1.40 -8.08
CA ASN A 184 8.68 1.57 -9.50
C ASN A 184 8.47 0.28 -10.29
N GLY A 185 8.82 -0.88 -9.72
CA GLY A 185 8.58 -2.19 -10.33
C GLY A 185 7.09 -2.48 -10.52
N VAL A 186 6.27 -2.20 -9.50
CA VAL A 186 4.81 -2.37 -9.56
C VAL A 186 4.18 -1.42 -10.58
N ILE A 187 4.60 -0.15 -10.64
CA ILE A 187 4.09 0.80 -11.66
C ILE A 187 4.45 0.33 -13.07
N PHE A 188 5.70 -0.12 -13.29
CA PHE A 188 6.15 -0.60 -14.59
C PHE A 188 5.39 -1.86 -15.04
N LEU A 189 5.24 -2.83 -14.13
CA LEU A 189 4.47 -4.05 -14.39
C LEU A 189 3.01 -3.74 -14.70
N SER A 190 2.43 -2.75 -14.00
CA SER A 190 1.05 -2.33 -14.21
C SER A 190 0.84 -1.70 -15.58
N ALA A 191 1.72 -0.77 -15.97
CA ALA A 191 1.70 -0.15 -17.29
C ALA A 191 1.85 -1.21 -18.39
N PHE A 192 2.77 -2.17 -18.23
CA PHE A 192 2.95 -3.28 -19.15
C PHE A 192 1.68 -4.13 -19.29
N CYS A 193 1.03 -4.50 -18.18
CA CYS A 193 -0.21 -5.26 -18.20
C CYS A 193 -1.36 -4.51 -18.89
N ILE A 194 -1.52 -3.20 -18.65
CA ILE A 194 -2.53 -2.38 -19.34
C ILE A 194 -2.29 -2.38 -20.85
N LEU A 195 -1.05 -2.07 -21.27
CA LEU A 195 -0.69 -2.02 -22.69
C LEU A 195 -0.87 -3.38 -23.37
N PHE A 196 -0.42 -4.45 -22.71
CA PHE A 196 -0.59 -5.81 -23.20
C PHE A 196 -2.07 -6.17 -23.38
N THR A 197 -2.92 -5.72 -22.47
CA THR A 197 -4.35 -5.96 -22.52
C THR A 197 -5.03 -5.23 -23.66
N VAL A 198 -4.74 -3.93 -23.81
CA VAL A 198 -5.23 -3.13 -24.93
C VAL A 198 -4.81 -3.77 -26.25
N TRP A 199 -3.57 -4.24 -26.34
CA TRP A 199 -3.06 -4.94 -27.51
C TRP A 199 -3.81 -6.27 -27.78
N GLN A 200 -4.08 -7.08 -26.75
CA GLN A 200 -4.85 -8.32 -26.90
C GLN A 200 -6.29 -8.06 -27.36
N VAL A 201 -6.97 -7.06 -26.79
CA VAL A 201 -8.33 -6.68 -27.18
C VAL A 201 -8.35 -6.20 -28.65
N TRP A 202 -7.40 -5.36 -29.05
CA TRP A 202 -7.27 -4.90 -30.43
C TRP A 202 -7.01 -6.07 -31.39
N ARG A 203 -6.12 -6.99 -31.03
CA ARG A 203 -5.81 -8.18 -31.82
C ARG A 203 -7.03 -9.09 -31.98
N LEU A 204 -7.78 -9.34 -30.90
CA LEU A 204 -8.99 -10.15 -30.94
C LEU A 204 -10.07 -9.50 -31.82
N ARG A 205 -10.22 -8.17 -31.76
CA ARG A 205 -11.14 -7.42 -32.63
C ARG A 205 -10.78 -7.58 -34.11
N LYS A 206 -9.49 -7.52 -34.47
CA LYS A 206 -9.03 -7.78 -35.84
C LYS A 206 -9.31 -9.21 -36.32
N ILE A 207 -9.02 -10.20 -35.49
CA ILE A 207 -9.29 -11.61 -35.82
C ILE A 207 -10.79 -11.81 -36.06
N TRP A 208 -11.64 -11.19 -35.23
CA TRP A 208 -13.08 -11.28 -35.37
C TRP A 208 -13.60 -10.61 -36.65
N ALA A 209 -13.13 -9.41 -36.97
CA ALA A 209 -13.49 -8.71 -38.22
C ALA A 209 -13.17 -9.58 -39.45
N ASN A 210 -11.99 -10.20 -39.48
CA ASN A 210 -11.58 -11.09 -40.56
C ASN A 210 -12.45 -12.36 -40.64
N LEU A 211 -12.94 -12.88 -39.50
CA LEU A 211 -13.84 -14.03 -39.49
C LEU A 211 -15.22 -13.66 -40.04
N GLN A 212 -15.76 -12.49 -39.68
CA GLN A 212 -17.03 -12.00 -40.22
C GLN A 212 -16.95 -11.73 -41.72
N GLU A 213 -15.85 -11.17 -42.22
CA GLU A 213 -15.64 -10.99 -43.66
C GLU A 213 -15.65 -12.34 -44.40
N ARG A 214 -15.00 -13.38 -43.85
CA ARG A 214 -15.01 -14.72 -44.45
C ARG A 214 -16.39 -15.37 -44.44
N GLU A 215 -17.15 -15.23 -43.37
CA GLU A 215 -18.53 -15.75 -43.30
C GLU A 215 -19.46 -15.03 -44.29
N ASN A 216 -19.30 -13.71 -44.46
CA ASN A 216 -20.08 -12.94 -45.43
C ASN A 216 -19.73 -13.24 -46.90
N LEU A 217 -18.56 -13.83 -47.18
CA LEU A 217 -18.14 -14.22 -48.53
C LEU A 217 -18.61 -15.63 -48.94
N LEU A 218 -19.04 -16.46 -47.99
CA LEU A 218 -19.51 -17.83 -48.24
C LEU A 218 -20.94 -18.00 -48.80
N PRO A 219 -21.93 -17.08 -48.66
CA PRO A 219 -23.29 -17.36 -49.11
C PRO A 219 -23.46 -17.39 -50.63
N ASN A 220 -22.53 -16.87 -51.43
CA ASN A 220 -22.64 -16.84 -52.89
C ASN A 220 -22.16 -18.10 -53.64
N GLN A 221 -21.65 -19.12 -52.94
CA GLN A 221 -21.24 -20.38 -53.59
C GLN A 221 -22.22 -21.54 -53.42
N ALA A 222 -23.30 -21.38 -52.65
CA ALA A 222 -24.27 -22.44 -52.40
C ALA A 222 -25.45 -22.50 -53.40
N HIS A 223 -25.48 -21.64 -54.42
CA HIS A 223 -26.56 -21.59 -55.43
C HIS A 223 -26.17 -22.00 -56.84
N ASN A 224 -24.96 -22.54 -57.05
CA ASN A 224 -24.50 -23.06 -58.34
C ASN A 224 -24.35 -24.59 -58.37
N PHE A 225 -25.11 -25.30 -57.54
CA PHE A 225 -25.28 -26.76 -57.65
C PHE A 225 -26.75 -27.11 -57.87
#